data_AF-A0A7C8ZC22-F1
#
_entry.id   AF-A0A7C8ZC22-F1
#
_cell.length_a   1.000
_cell.length_b   1.000
_cell.length_c   1.000
_cell.angle_alpha   90.00
_cell.angle_beta   90.00
_cell.angle_gamma   90.00
#
_symmetry.space_group_name_H-M   'P 1'
#
loop_
_entity.id
_entity.type
_entity.pdbx_description
1 polymer ?
#
loop_
_entity_poly.entity_id
_entity_poly.type
_entity_poly.pdbx_seq_one_letter_code
_entity_poly.pdbx_strand_id
1 'polypeptide(L)'
;LDPPSTFKGFPCLKTLNLQQVFMAHEAIESLISSCPLLESLTLYYFDGWDLNIYAPNLKFLCLEGEFKKICLEKTPQLEVMVITLYTNPDEVQEENLEQSFGCTYAKFLGGVPNLTRLSGHVYFTKGSPNTAPAIEASDLDFWKPRCPSDCTLKRLKTVMMTDLNGVPHEMEFIRFLLGNSPVLEKMSIAPSTYVTDGRV
;
A
#
# COMPACT_ATOMS: atom_id res chain seq x y z
N LEU A 1 14.58 13.74 -23.16
CA LEU A 1 15.15 15.08 -22.90
C LEU A 1 15.73 15.01 -21.51
N ASP A 2 17.05 14.97 -21.41
CA ASP A 2 17.68 14.96 -20.09
C ASP A 2 17.68 16.39 -19.53
N PRO A 3 17.39 16.57 -18.23
CA PRO A 3 17.42 17.88 -17.62
C PRO A 3 18.84 18.46 -17.68
N PRO A 4 18.98 19.80 -17.73
CA PRO A 4 20.29 20.45 -17.66
C PRO A 4 21.07 20.01 -16.41
N SER A 5 22.40 19.95 -16.48
CA SER A 5 23.24 19.63 -15.32
C SER A 5 23.11 20.60 -14.14
N THR A 6 22.49 21.76 -14.36
CA THR A 6 22.16 22.78 -13.35
C THR A 6 20.75 22.62 -12.76
N PHE A 7 19.97 21.64 -13.22
CA PHE A 7 18.63 21.38 -12.71
C PHE A 7 18.72 20.87 -11.27
N LYS A 8 18.29 21.70 -10.33
CA LYS A 8 18.26 21.40 -8.89
C LYS A 8 16.90 20.89 -8.42
N GLY A 9 16.06 20.44 -9.35
CA GLY A 9 14.69 20.04 -9.03
C GLY A 9 13.72 21.20 -8.91
N PHE A 10 12.71 20.97 -8.08
CA PHE A 10 11.60 21.89 -7.87
C PHE A 10 11.54 22.31 -6.39
N PRO A 11 12.33 23.32 -5.97
CA PRO A 11 12.52 23.65 -4.56
C PRO A 11 11.25 24.16 -3.86
N CYS A 12 10.27 24.65 -4.64
CA CYS A 12 9.02 25.21 -4.12
C CYS A 12 7.80 24.29 -4.36
N LEU A 13 7.98 23.12 -4.98
CA LEU A 13 6.85 22.25 -5.33
C LEU A 13 6.28 21.59 -4.07
N LYS A 14 4.98 21.79 -3.85
CA LYS A 14 4.23 21.23 -2.72
C LYS A 14 3.33 20.07 -3.11
N THR A 15 2.93 20.00 -4.37
CA THR A 15 2.01 18.99 -4.89
C THR A 15 2.59 18.42 -6.17
N LEU A 16 2.73 17.10 -6.22
CA LEU A 16 3.14 16.35 -7.40
C LEU A 16 2.08 15.31 -7.71
N ASN A 17 1.50 15.39 -8.90
CA ASN A 17 0.55 14.41 -9.42
C ASN A 17 1.10 13.86 -10.73
N LEU A 18 1.33 12.56 -10.78
CA LEU A 18 1.79 11.84 -11.97
C LEU A 18 0.75 10.78 -12.32
N GLN A 19 0.23 10.86 -13.54
CA GLN A 19 -0.77 9.93 -14.06
C GLN A 19 -0.25 9.33 -15.36
N GLN A 20 -0.16 8.00 -15.43
CA GLN A 20 0.21 7.27 -16.65
C GLN A 20 1.53 7.76 -17.27
N VAL A 21 2.53 8.05 -16.42
CA VAL A 21 3.80 8.60 -16.88
C VAL A 21 4.78 7.47 -17.17
N PHE A 22 5.26 7.40 -18.42
CA PHE A 22 6.30 6.45 -18.82
C PHE A 22 7.69 6.99 -18.43
N MET A 23 8.11 6.70 -17.21
CA MET A 23 9.44 7.01 -16.68
C MET A 23 10.03 5.79 -15.98
N ALA A 24 11.36 5.69 -15.94
CA ALA A 24 12.04 4.73 -15.08
C ALA A 24 11.78 5.08 -13.59
N HIS A 25 11.69 4.07 -12.72
CA HIS A 25 11.36 4.26 -11.31
C HIS A 25 12.40 5.15 -10.59
N GLU A 26 13.68 5.02 -10.93
CA GLU A 26 14.77 5.84 -10.39
C GLU A 26 14.60 7.32 -10.75
N ALA A 27 14.03 7.63 -11.92
CA ALA A 27 13.75 9.00 -12.33
C ALA A 27 12.64 9.63 -11.49
N ILE A 28 11.63 8.84 -11.10
CA ILE A 28 10.54 9.31 -10.23
C ILE A 28 11.02 9.47 -8.79
N GLU A 29 11.80 8.53 -8.27
CA GLU A 29 12.40 8.67 -6.94
C GLU A 29 13.32 9.91 -6.86
N SER A 30 14.12 10.14 -7.91
CA SER A 30 14.96 11.34 -8.04
C SER A 30 14.13 12.62 -8.12
N LEU A 31 13.04 12.61 -8.91
CA LEU A 31 12.10 13.73 -9.01
C LEU A 31 11.48 14.06 -7.65
N ILE A 32 10.98 13.06 -6.91
CA ILE A 32 10.39 13.22 -5.58
C ILE A 32 11.44 13.78 -4.61
N SER A 33 12.64 13.20 -4.60
CA SER A 33 13.74 13.63 -3.72
C SER A 33 14.21 15.06 -4.00
N SER A 34 13.98 15.54 -5.23
CA SER A 34 14.31 16.89 -5.67
C SER A 34 13.21 17.92 -5.36
N CYS A 35 12.17 17.53 -4.61
CA CYS A 35 11.06 18.37 -4.16
C CYS A 35 11.03 18.44 -2.61
N PRO A 36 11.91 19.23 -1.97
CA PRO A 36 12.06 19.22 -0.50
C PRO A 36 10.83 19.72 0.28
N LEU A 37 9.95 20.49 -0.37
CA LEU A 37 8.72 21.03 0.22
C LEU A 37 7.47 20.23 -0.15
N LEU A 38 7.62 19.01 -0.68
CA LEU A 38 6.48 18.20 -1.13
C LEU A 38 5.58 17.81 0.05
N GLU A 39 4.31 18.22 -0.01
CA GLU A 39 3.28 17.95 0.99
C GLU A 39 2.23 16.94 0.50
N SER A 40 2.04 16.83 -0.82
CA SER A 40 1.06 15.93 -1.44
C SER A 40 1.65 15.23 -2.66
N LEU A 41 1.60 13.89 -2.66
CA LEU A 41 2.06 13.05 -3.76
C LEU A 41 0.92 12.16 -4.24
N THR A 42 0.76 12.07 -5.55
CA THR A 42 -0.24 11.21 -6.17
C THR A 42 0.38 10.53 -7.39
N LEU A 43 0.32 9.20 -7.41
CA LEU A 43 0.88 8.35 -8.44
C LEU A 43 -0.20 7.38 -8.94
N TYR A 44 -0.56 7.47 -10.22
CA TYR A 44 -1.57 6.62 -10.86
C TYR A 44 -0.99 5.80 -12.02
N TYR A 45 -1.37 4.53 -12.08
CA TYR A 45 -1.04 3.55 -13.14
C TYR A 45 0.46 3.28 -13.27
N PHE A 46 1.07 2.87 -12.16
CA PHE A 46 2.47 2.46 -12.10
C PHE A 46 2.58 0.96 -11.80
N ASP A 47 3.38 0.23 -12.57
CA ASP A 47 3.40 -1.24 -12.50
C ASP A 47 4.81 -1.81 -12.26
N GLY A 48 4.90 -2.74 -11.30
CA GLY A 48 6.03 -3.62 -11.04
C GLY A 48 7.18 -3.00 -10.24
N TRP A 49 6.97 -1.89 -9.52
CA TRP A 49 8.05 -1.10 -8.91
C TRP A 49 8.29 -1.39 -7.43
N ASP A 50 9.56 -1.29 -7.03
CA ASP A 50 9.94 -0.98 -5.66
C ASP A 50 9.92 0.55 -5.52
N LEU A 51 9.06 1.08 -4.65
CA LEU A 51 8.85 2.52 -4.48
C LEU A 51 9.43 3.00 -3.15
N ASN A 52 10.52 3.77 -3.21
CA ASN A 52 11.08 4.46 -2.06
C ASN A 52 10.73 5.95 -2.09
N ILE A 53 9.90 6.39 -1.16
CA ILE A 53 9.50 7.81 -1.08
C ILE A 53 10.38 8.52 -0.05
N TYR A 54 11.26 9.39 -0.53
CA TYR A 54 12.02 10.32 0.31
C TYR A 54 11.37 11.71 0.30
N ALA A 55 10.36 11.90 1.15
CA ALA A 55 9.61 13.15 1.25
C ALA A 55 9.25 13.46 2.71
N PRO A 56 10.16 14.14 3.46
CA PRO A 56 9.99 14.30 4.92
C PRO A 56 8.82 15.20 5.32
N ASN A 57 8.34 16.05 4.41
CA ASN A 57 7.20 16.97 4.63
C ASN A 57 5.87 16.43 4.06
N LEU A 58 5.86 15.19 3.55
CA LEU A 58 4.70 14.61 2.91
C LEU A 58 3.59 14.34 3.92
N LYS A 59 2.39 14.85 3.64
CA LYS A 59 1.19 14.71 4.48
C LYS A 59 0.12 13.85 3.81
N PHE A 60 0.05 13.90 2.48
CA PHE A 60 -0.90 13.14 1.68
C PHE A 60 -0.17 12.29 0.65
N LEU A 61 -0.52 11.00 0.62
CA LEU A 61 -0.03 10.04 -0.36
C LEU A 61 -1.22 9.29 -0.98
N CYS A 62 -1.30 9.32 -2.30
CA CYS A 62 -2.21 8.48 -3.07
C CYS A 62 -1.40 7.64 -4.07
N LEU A 63 -1.58 6.32 -3.99
CA LEU A 63 -0.94 5.35 -4.87
C LEU A 63 -2.01 4.50 -5.55
N GLU A 64 -1.95 4.40 -6.86
CA GLU A 64 -2.76 3.47 -7.65
C GLU A 64 -1.86 2.75 -8.67
N GLY A 65 -1.81 1.43 -8.60
CA GLY A 65 -0.92 0.63 -9.45
C GLY A 65 -0.49 -0.71 -8.84
N GLU A 66 0.41 -1.40 -9.54
CA GLU A 66 1.07 -2.61 -9.08
C GLU A 66 2.45 -2.27 -8.46
N PHE A 67 2.60 -2.50 -7.15
CA PHE A 67 3.86 -2.23 -6.42
C PHE A 67 4.33 -3.49 -5.70
N LYS A 68 5.61 -3.85 -5.91
CA LYS A 68 6.24 -5.00 -5.25
C LYS A 68 6.58 -4.67 -3.79
N LYS A 69 7.09 -3.46 -3.57
CA LYS A 69 7.49 -2.94 -2.26
C LYS A 69 7.25 -1.45 -2.17
N ILE A 70 6.79 -0.98 -1.01
CA ILE A 70 6.63 0.46 -0.72
C ILE A 70 7.41 0.77 0.57
N CYS A 71 8.33 1.73 0.53
CA CYS A 71 9.12 2.17 1.68
C CYS A 71 8.78 3.61 2.06
N LEU A 72 8.25 3.80 3.28
CA LEU A 72 7.79 5.09 3.80
C LEU A 72 8.58 5.58 5.02
N GLU A 73 9.69 4.94 5.38
CA GLU A 73 10.50 5.24 6.58
C GLU A 73 10.96 6.70 6.67
N LYS A 74 11.03 7.41 5.53
CA LYS A 74 11.45 8.80 5.43
C LYS A 74 10.29 9.77 5.17
N THR A 75 9.06 9.36 5.52
CA THR A 75 7.83 10.16 5.41
C THR A 75 7.07 10.26 6.74
N PRO A 76 7.72 10.71 7.84
CA PRO A 76 7.13 10.64 9.18
C PRO A 76 5.90 11.55 9.39
N GLN A 77 5.69 12.53 8.50
CA GLN A 77 4.58 13.48 8.57
C GLN A 77 3.33 12.98 7.83
N LEU A 78 3.33 11.76 7.29
CA LEU A 78 2.20 11.26 6.52
C LEU A 78 0.96 11.13 7.40
N GLU A 79 -0.11 11.83 7.02
CA GLU A 79 -1.37 11.88 7.76
C GLU A 79 -2.48 11.10 7.06
N VAL A 80 -2.48 11.12 5.73
CA VAL A 80 -3.50 10.50 4.89
C VAL A 80 -2.83 9.64 3.82
N MET A 81 -3.23 8.38 3.78
CA MET A 81 -2.80 7.44 2.76
C MET A 81 -4.01 6.84 2.05
N VAL A 82 -4.00 6.89 0.72
CA VAL A 82 -4.97 6.24 -0.16
C VAL A 82 -4.23 5.26 -1.07
N ILE A 83 -4.62 4.00 -1.07
CA ILE A 83 -3.92 2.96 -1.82
C ILE A 83 -4.91 2.12 -2.63
N THR A 84 -4.72 2.03 -3.94
CA THR A 84 -5.43 1.12 -4.82
C THR A 84 -4.40 0.21 -5.48
N LEU A 85 -4.26 -1.01 -4.99
CA LEU A 85 -3.25 -1.94 -5.51
C LEU A 85 -3.90 -2.96 -6.43
N TYR A 86 -3.31 -3.13 -7.61
CA TYR A 86 -3.67 -4.15 -8.57
C TYR A 86 -2.65 -5.29 -8.52
N THR A 87 -3.06 -6.48 -8.95
CA THR A 87 -2.16 -7.62 -9.13
C THR A 87 -2.43 -8.22 -10.51
N ASN A 88 -1.38 -8.39 -11.32
CA ASN A 88 -1.52 -9.11 -12.57
C ASN A 88 -1.58 -10.62 -12.30
N PRO A 89 -2.67 -11.32 -12.67
CA PRO A 89 -2.80 -12.76 -12.48
C PRO A 89 -1.88 -13.59 -13.39
N ASP A 90 -1.13 -12.95 -14.30
CA ASP A 90 -0.30 -13.63 -15.30
C ASP A 90 1.20 -13.75 -14.89
N GLU A 91 1.66 -13.10 -13.82
CA GLU A 91 3.05 -13.21 -13.31
C GLU A 91 3.20 -14.27 -12.19
N VAL A 92 2.43 -15.36 -12.27
CA VAL A 92 2.26 -16.32 -11.18
C VAL A 92 3.35 -17.39 -11.16
N GLN A 93 4.35 -17.19 -10.29
CA GLN A 93 4.96 -18.28 -9.52
C GLN A 93 4.35 -18.22 -8.11
N GLU A 94 3.42 -19.14 -7.84
CA GLU A 94 2.48 -19.16 -6.70
C GLU A 94 3.15 -19.09 -5.32
N GLU A 95 4.43 -19.43 -5.20
CA GLU A 95 5.08 -19.63 -3.88
C GLU A 95 5.64 -18.35 -3.23
N ASN A 96 5.83 -17.26 -3.99
CA ASN A 96 6.46 -16.02 -3.47
C ASN A 96 5.50 -14.83 -3.29
N LEU A 97 4.30 -14.87 -3.89
CA LEU A 97 3.35 -13.77 -3.86
C LEU A 97 2.65 -13.67 -2.49
N GLU A 98 2.22 -14.80 -1.92
CA GLU A 98 1.56 -14.83 -0.61
C GLU A 98 2.51 -14.36 0.52
N GLN A 99 3.81 -14.61 0.38
CA GLN A 99 4.83 -14.16 1.34
C GLN A 99 5.11 -12.65 1.26
N SER A 100 4.83 -12.00 0.12
CA SER A 100 5.14 -10.60 -0.13
C SER A 100 4.13 -9.64 0.51
N PHE A 101 2.83 -9.89 0.33
CA PHE A 101 1.82 -8.86 0.58
C PHE A 101 1.57 -8.54 2.06
N GLY A 102 1.38 -9.55 2.92
CA GLY A 102 1.18 -9.26 4.35
C GLY A 102 2.39 -8.55 4.98
N CYS A 103 3.59 -8.94 4.56
CA CYS A 103 4.81 -8.27 4.99
C CYS A 103 4.93 -6.83 4.47
N THR A 104 4.45 -6.53 3.26
CA THR A 104 4.54 -5.19 2.67
C THR A 104 3.71 -4.18 3.43
N TYR A 105 2.45 -4.50 3.79
CA TYR A 105 1.57 -3.54 4.49
C TYR A 105 2.03 -3.21 5.91
N ALA A 106 2.39 -4.21 6.72
CA ALA A 106 2.88 -3.95 8.07
C ALA A 106 4.20 -3.18 8.09
N LYS A 107 5.11 -3.46 7.15
CA LYS A 107 6.44 -2.82 7.11
C LYS A 107 6.34 -1.32 6.84
N PHE A 108 5.50 -0.89 5.88
CA PHE A 108 5.41 0.55 5.61
C PHE A 108 4.60 1.30 6.67
N LEU A 109 3.62 0.64 7.31
CA LEU A 109 2.84 1.25 8.38
C LEU A 109 3.70 1.59 9.61
N GLY A 110 4.78 0.84 9.85
CA GLY A 110 5.79 1.19 10.86
C GLY A 110 6.53 2.52 10.61
N GLY A 111 6.60 2.98 9.36
CA GLY A 111 7.28 4.23 8.97
C GLY A 111 6.41 5.49 9.05
N VAL A 112 5.11 5.36 9.36
CA VAL A 112 4.12 6.45 9.28
C VAL A 112 3.41 6.69 10.61
N PRO A 113 4.14 7.14 11.65
CA PRO A 113 3.62 7.26 13.02
C PRO A 113 2.46 8.26 13.17
N ASN A 114 2.30 9.17 12.20
CA ASN A 114 1.28 10.22 12.20
C ASN A 114 0.04 9.88 11.37
N LEU A 115 -0.04 8.67 10.83
CA LEU A 115 -1.15 8.27 9.97
C LEU A 115 -2.49 8.38 10.73
N THR A 116 -3.40 9.18 10.19
CA THR A 116 -4.73 9.42 10.77
C THR A 116 -5.84 8.78 9.95
N ARG A 117 -5.62 8.62 8.64
CA ARG A 117 -6.60 8.10 7.69
C ARG A 117 -5.90 7.14 6.72
N LEU A 118 -6.45 5.94 6.63
CA LEU A 118 -6.06 4.95 5.64
C LEU A 118 -7.29 4.60 4.80
N SER A 119 -7.17 4.70 3.48
CA SER A 119 -8.22 4.31 2.55
C SER A 119 -7.66 3.47 1.43
N GLY A 120 -8.46 2.59 0.85
CA GLY A 120 -8.01 1.89 -0.34
C GLY A 120 -9.00 0.94 -0.97
N HIS A 121 -8.76 0.65 -2.24
CA HIS A 121 -9.35 -0.49 -2.94
C HIS A 121 -8.35 -1.63 -2.86
N VAL A 122 -8.82 -2.76 -2.36
CA VAL A 122 -7.97 -3.90 -2.10
C VAL A 122 -8.35 -4.99 -3.10
N TYR A 123 -7.80 -4.92 -4.31
CA TYR A 123 -8.02 -5.94 -5.34
C TYR A 123 -7.03 -7.08 -5.18
N PHE A 124 -7.26 -7.98 -4.22
CA PHE A 124 -6.56 -9.25 -4.25
C PHE A 124 -7.27 -10.18 -5.22
N THR A 125 -6.64 -10.47 -6.35
CA THR A 125 -7.17 -11.46 -7.28
C THR A 125 -7.25 -12.80 -6.56
N LYS A 126 -8.39 -13.47 -6.71
CA LYS A 126 -8.60 -14.83 -6.22
C LYS A 126 -7.51 -15.69 -6.86
N GLY A 127 -6.65 -16.32 -6.05
CA GLY A 127 -5.81 -17.41 -6.54
C GLY A 127 -6.68 -18.39 -7.32
N SER A 128 -6.18 -18.88 -8.45
CA SER A 128 -6.91 -19.75 -9.37
C SER A 128 -7.68 -20.85 -8.60
N PRO A 129 -8.96 -21.14 -8.92
CA PRO A 129 -9.79 -22.10 -8.17
C PRO A 129 -9.37 -23.57 -8.30
N ASN A 130 -8.20 -23.87 -8.87
CA ASN A 130 -7.74 -25.23 -9.17
C ASN A 130 -6.82 -25.83 -8.10
N THR A 131 -6.58 -25.16 -6.98
CA THR A 131 -5.91 -25.80 -5.84
C THR A 131 -6.95 -26.42 -4.91
N ALA A 132 -6.81 -27.72 -4.68
CA ALA A 132 -7.65 -28.52 -3.80
C ALA A 132 -7.78 -27.88 -2.39
N PRO A 133 -8.89 -28.15 -1.66
CA PRO A 133 -9.09 -27.59 -0.33
C PRO A 133 -8.17 -28.32 0.67
N ALA A 134 -6.92 -27.89 0.75
CA ALA A 134 -5.96 -28.46 1.69
C ALA A 134 -4.89 -27.44 2.06
N ILE A 135 -5.30 -26.31 2.63
CA ILE A 135 -4.44 -25.61 3.59
C ILE A 135 -5.26 -25.55 4.88
N GLU A 136 -4.98 -26.50 5.76
CA GLU A 136 -5.53 -26.54 7.11
C GLU A 136 -5.26 -25.22 7.83
N ALA A 137 -6.11 -24.91 8.80
CA ALA A 137 -6.14 -23.69 9.60
C ALA A 137 -4.89 -23.49 10.52
N SER A 138 -3.72 -23.99 10.13
CA SER A 138 -2.48 -23.99 10.90
C SER A 138 -1.52 -22.83 10.58
N ASP A 139 -1.72 -22.08 9.48
CA ASP A 139 -0.87 -20.92 9.12
C ASP A 139 -1.40 -19.56 9.59
N LEU A 140 -2.25 -19.57 10.63
CA LEU A 140 -2.70 -18.35 11.33
C LEU A 140 -1.56 -17.60 12.07
N ASP A 141 -0.35 -18.17 12.08
CA ASP A 141 0.85 -17.56 12.64
C ASP A 141 1.68 -16.76 11.62
N PHE A 142 1.26 -16.65 10.35
CA PHE A 142 2.01 -15.98 9.27
C PHE A 142 2.48 -14.54 9.61
N TRP A 143 1.68 -13.77 10.37
CA TRP A 143 2.03 -12.39 10.75
C TRP A 143 2.88 -12.30 12.03
N LYS A 144 2.90 -13.34 12.87
CA LYS A 144 3.57 -13.32 14.19
C LYS A 144 5.10 -13.16 14.14
N PRO A 145 5.84 -13.76 13.18
CA PRO A 145 7.30 -13.63 13.14
C PRO A 145 7.81 -12.38 12.41
N ARG A 146 6.95 -11.57 11.77
CA ARG A 146 7.40 -10.56 10.78
C ARG A 146 6.89 -9.13 10.98
N CYS A 147 5.98 -8.92 11.92
CA CYS A 147 5.68 -7.58 12.42
C CYS A 147 6.47 -7.34 13.71
N PRO A 148 7.19 -6.21 13.85
CA PRO A 148 7.61 -5.78 15.17
C PRO A 148 6.36 -5.74 16.05
N SER A 149 6.38 -6.47 17.17
CA SER A 149 5.27 -6.60 18.12
C SER A 149 4.82 -5.25 18.73
N ASP A 150 5.44 -4.14 18.34
CA ASP A 150 5.23 -2.77 18.82
C ASP A 150 4.68 -1.82 17.74
N CYS A 151 4.27 -2.31 16.55
CA CYS A 151 3.69 -1.48 15.48
C CYS A 151 2.28 -0.97 15.84
N THR A 152 2.17 -0.03 16.77
CA THR A 152 0.90 0.62 17.16
C THR A 152 0.62 1.87 16.34
N LEU A 153 -0.53 1.92 15.68
CA LEU A 153 -1.06 3.06 14.93
C LEU A 153 -1.78 4.04 15.86
N LYS A 154 -1.00 4.75 16.69
CA LYS A 154 -1.49 5.61 17.79
C LYS A 154 -2.39 6.77 17.37
N ARG A 155 -2.45 7.10 16.07
CA ARG A 155 -3.20 8.25 15.54
C ARG A 155 -4.24 7.86 14.48
N LEU A 156 -4.32 6.59 14.09
CA LEU A 156 -5.21 6.14 13.04
C LEU A 156 -6.66 6.16 13.55
N LYS A 157 -7.47 7.06 13.00
CA LYS A 157 -8.87 7.30 13.38
C LYS A 157 -9.86 6.77 12.37
N THR A 158 -9.50 6.74 11.10
CA THR A 158 -10.43 6.33 10.03
C THR A 158 -9.77 5.34 9.08
N VAL A 159 -10.46 4.23 8.87
CA VAL A 159 -10.14 3.23 7.85
C VAL A 159 -11.32 3.05 6.91
N MET A 160 -11.08 3.12 5.61
CA MET A 160 -12.07 2.79 4.58
C MET A 160 -11.48 1.83 3.58
N MET A 161 -12.06 0.63 3.47
CA MET A 161 -11.63 -0.37 2.51
C MET A 161 -12.81 -0.81 1.65
N THR A 162 -12.59 -0.86 0.34
CA THR A 162 -13.57 -1.26 -0.67
C THR A 162 -13.02 -2.41 -1.51
N ASP A 163 -13.92 -3.12 -2.18
CA ASP A 163 -13.61 -4.22 -3.10
C ASP A 163 -12.91 -5.44 -2.48
N LEU A 164 -13.14 -5.67 -1.18
CA LEU A 164 -12.62 -6.84 -0.46
C LEU A 164 -13.29 -8.13 -0.96
N ASN A 165 -12.49 -9.16 -1.25
CA ASN A 165 -12.94 -10.50 -1.68
C ASN A 165 -13.12 -11.49 -0.52
N GLY A 166 -12.76 -11.12 0.71
CA GLY A 166 -12.87 -11.94 1.92
C GLY A 166 -11.80 -13.02 2.04
N VAL A 167 -10.71 -12.91 1.27
CA VAL A 167 -9.59 -13.86 1.30
C VAL A 167 -8.79 -13.75 2.60
N PRO A 168 -8.11 -14.82 3.07
CA PRO A 168 -7.50 -14.85 4.40
C PRO A 168 -6.56 -13.68 4.72
N HIS A 169 -5.74 -13.23 3.76
CA HIS A 169 -4.78 -12.15 3.95
C HIS A 169 -5.44 -10.77 4.09
N GLU A 170 -6.58 -10.53 3.44
CA GLU A 170 -7.40 -9.32 3.67
C GLU A 170 -7.92 -9.29 5.11
N MET A 171 -8.45 -10.43 5.56
CA MET A 171 -9.02 -10.57 6.89
C MET A 171 -7.96 -10.43 7.98
N GLU A 172 -6.75 -10.93 7.75
CA GLU A 172 -5.61 -10.68 8.64
C GLU A 172 -5.19 -9.22 8.67
N PHE A 173 -5.16 -8.52 7.53
CA PHE A 173 -4.86 -7.09 7.51
C PHE A 173 -5.91 -6.29 8.31
N ILE A 174 -7.20 -6.63 8.16
CA ILE A 174 -8.28 -6.06 8.96
C ILE A 174 -8.06 -6.34 10.46
N ARG A 175 -7.72 -7.59 10.84
CA ARG A 175 -7.41 -7.97 12.22
C ARG A 175 -6.21 -7.19 12.77
N PHE A 176 -5.15 -7.03 11.98
CA PHE A 176 -3.98 -6.23 12.33
C PHE A 176 -4.36 -4.78 12.61
N LEU A 177 -5.13 -4.14 11.72
CA LEU A 177 -5.58 -2.75 11.90
C LEU A 177 -6.42 -2.61 13.18
N LEU A 178 -7.37 -3.52 13.43
CA LEU A 178 -8.19 -3.52 14.64
C LEU A 178 -7.36 -3.72 15.91
N GLY A 179 -6.38 -4.62 15.89
CA GLY A 179 -5.52 -4.91 17.05
C GLY A 179 -4.49 -3.83 17.35
N ASN A 180 -4.08 -3.04 16.36
CA ASN A 180 -2.99 -2.07 16.48
C ASN A 180 -3.42 -0.60 16.43
N SER A 181 -4.72 -0.31 16.32
CA SER A 181 -5.25 1.07 16.20
C SER A 181 -6.12 1.46 17.41
N PRO A 182 -5.53 1.79 18.57
CA PRO A 182 -6.27 2.01 19.83
C PRO A 182 -7.19 3.25 19.81
N VAL A 183 -7.02 4.15 18.84
CA VAL A 183 -7.81 5.39 18.70
C VAL A 183 -8.72 5.37 17.46
N LEU A 184 -8.98 4.19 16.89
CA LEU A 184 -9.81 4.05 15.70
C LEU A 184 -11.26 4.45 16.01
N GLU A 185 -11.76 5.49 15.33
CA GLU A 185 -13.11 6.04 15.52
C GLU A 185 -14.09 5.50 14.48
N LYS A 186 -13.63 5.25 13.24
CA LYS A 186 -14.46 4.80 12.13
C LYS A 186 -13.74 3.75 11.29
N MET A 187 -14.40 2.62 11.07
CA MET A 187 -13.98 1.61 10.09
C MET A 187 -15.16 1.32 9.16
N SER A 188 -14.91 1.36 7.85
CA SER A 188 -15.88 1.02 6.82
C SER A 188 -15.26 0.00 5.88
N ILE A 189 -15.95 -1.12 5.66
CA ILE A 189 -15.54 -2.21 4.79
C ILE A 189 -16.70 -2.47 3.82
N ALA A 190 -16.43 -2.40 2.52
CA ALA A 190 -17.38 -2.75 1.47
C ALA A 190 -16.84 -3.94 0.66
N PRO A 191 -17.64 -5.00 0.45
CA PRO A 191 -17.22 -6.14 -0.36
C PRO A 191 -17.13 -5.77 -1.84
N SER A 192 -16.36 -6.56 -2.59
CA SER A 192 -16.35 -6.51 -4.05
C SER A 192 -17.74 -6.83 -4.63
N THR A 193 -18.19 -6.04 -5.60
CA THR A 193 -19.45 -6.28 -6.32
C THR A 193 -19.33 -7.38 -7.38
N TYR A 194 -18.15 -7.95 -7.60
CA TYR A 194 -17.88 -9.00 -8.59
C TYR A 194 -18.02 -10.43 -8.05
N VAL A 195 -18.61 -10.62 -6.87
CA VAL A 195 -18.95 -11.96 -6.37
C VAL A 195 -20.03 -12.54 -7.27
N THR A 196 -19.61 -13.39 -8.22
CA THR A 196 -20.52 -14.30 -8.90
C THR A 196 -21.11 -15.22 -7.85
N ASP A 197 -22.42 -15.06 -7.63
CA ASP A 197 -23.22 -15.92 -6.78
C ASP A 197 -23.22 -17.34 -7.37
N GLY A 198 -22.25 -18.15 -6.94
CA GLY A 198 -22.12 -19.56 -7.31
C GLY A 198 -23.05 -20.47 -6.53
N ARG A 199 -24.31 -20.07 -6.32
CA ARG A 199 -25.34 -20.90 -5.67
C ARG A 199 -26.52 -21.10 -6.62
N VAL A 200 -26.52 -22.24 -7.31
CA VAL A 200 -27.72 -22.96 -7.76
C VAL A 200 -27.67 -24.36 -7.18
#